data_AF-A0A6I9RCJ7-F1
#
_entry.id   AF-A0A6I9RCJ7-F1
#
_cell.length_a   1.000
_cell.length_b   1.000
_cell.length_c   1.000
_cell.angle_alpha   90.00
_cell.angle_beta   90.00
_cell.angle_gamma   90.00
#
_symmetry.space_group_name_H-M   'P 1'
#
loop_
_entity.id
_entity.type
_entity.pdbx_description
1 polymer ?
#
loop_
_entity_poly.entity_id
_entity_poly.type
_entity_poly.pdbx_seq_one_letter_code
_entity_poly.pdbx_strand_id
1 'polypeptide(L)'
;MVPSPLIISFGPSESSTTLLGSASLNLLLSLIPQRRLGRLQDSNAVLAHFNEYSERCYAEVSGDFSRNTQLLKSIKSDLDHIFTKLRSMKAKLKATYPDAFPDGSATDRLDQRPDLEMPLQ
;
A
#
# COMPACT_ATOMS: atom_id res chain seq x y z
N MET A 1 -69.82 -20.67 70.34
CA MET A 1 -70.03 -19.88 69.12
C MET A 1 -68.83 -18.95 69.00
N VAL A 2 -67.82 -19.36 68.22
CA VAL A 2 -66.51 -18.68 68.15
C VAL A 2 -66.40 -18.02 66.76
N PRO A 3 -65.94 -16.77 66.63
CA PRO A 3 -65.77 -16.15 65.32
C PRO A 3 -64.43 -16.58 64.72
N SER A 4 -64.43 -17.02 63.46
CA SER A 4 -63.20 -17.29 62.68
C SER A 4 -63.03 -16.21 61.61
N PRO A 5 -61.78 -15.78 61.30
CA PRO A 5 -61.51 -14.48 60.70
C PRO A 5 -61.49 -14.51 59.16
N LEU A 6 -61.77 -13.35 58.55
CA LEU A 6 -61.58 -13.09 57.13
C LEU A 6 -60.08 -13.23 56.79
N ILE A 7 -59.72 -14.27 56.04
CA ILE A 7 -58.41 -14.35 55.40
C ILE A 7 -58.40 -13.34 54.24
N ILE A 8 -57.74 -12.20 54.43
CA ILE A 8 -57.35 -11.34 53.32
C ILE A 8 -56.25 -12.08 52.56
N SER A 9 -56.59 -12.64 51.40
CA SER A 9 -55.63 -13.19 50.45
C SER A 9 -54.82 -12.03 49.86
N PHE A 10 -53.69 -11.70 50.49
CA PHE A 10 -52.67 -10.85 49.90
C PHE A 10 -51.73 -11.77 49.10
N GLY A 11 -52.10 -12.03 47.84
CA GLY A 11 -51.20 -12.69 46.90
C GLY A 11 -49.97 -11.81 46.64
N PRO A 12 -48.75 -12.38 46.55
CA PRO A 12 -47.57 -11.61 46.20
C PRO A 12 -47.72 -11.09 44.77
N SER A 13 -47.41 -9.81 44.57
CA SER A 13 -47.41 -9.12 43.29
C SER A 13 -46.36 -9.69 42.33
N GLU A 14 -46.70 -10.75 41.59
CA GLU A 14 -45.82 -11.34 40.56
C GLU A 14 -45.75 -10.52 39.24
N SER A 15 -46.57 -9.47 39.11
CA SER A 15 -46.61 -8.63 37.90
C SER A 15 -45.45 -7.65 37.79
N SER A 16 -44.86 -7.21 38.90
CA SER A 16 -43.87 -6.11 38.90
C SER A 16 -42.44 -6.56 38.61
N THR A 17 -42.07 -7.79 38.97
CA THR A 17 -40.73 -8.37 38.72
C THR A 17 -40.56 -8.79 37.26
N THR A 18 -41.62 -9.33 36.65
CA THR A 18 -41.65 -9.77 35.24
C THR A 18 -41.59 -8.59 34.27
N LEU A 19 -42.23 -7.46 34.61
CA LEU A 19 -42.20 -6.25 33.78
C LEU A 19 -40.82 -5.57 33.77
N LEU A 20 -40.13 -5.50 34.91
CA LEU A 20 -38.77 -4.93 34.98
C LEU A 20 -37.76 -5.77 34.15
N GLY A 21 -37.92 -7.10 34.19
CA GLY A 21 -37.19 -8.02 33.31
C GLY A 21 -37.51 -7.78 31.84
N SER A 22 -38.79 -7.64 31.48
CA SER A 22 -39.21 -7.41 30.09
C SER A 22 -38.70 -6.08 29.51
N ALA A 23 -38.67 -5.00 30.31
CA ALA A 23 -38.13 -3.71 29.89
C ALA A 23 -36.61 -3.78 29.68
N SER A 24 -35.90 -4.49 30.56
CA SER A 24 -34.46 -4.72 30.45
C SER A 24 -34.11 -5.58 29.24
N LEU A 25 -34.90 -6.62 28.95
CA LEU A 25 -34.72 -7.46 27.76
C LEU A 25 -34.98 -6.70 26.47
N ASN A 26 -36.01 -5.84 26.43
CA ASN A 26 -36.27 -4.97 25.28
C ASN A 26 -35.13 -3.95 25.07
N LEU A 27 -34.61 -3.37 26.14
CA LEU A 27 -33.43 -2.49 26.07
C LEU A 27 -32.22 -3.23 25.49
N LEU A 28 -31.93 -4.44 25.97
CA LEU A 28 -30.85 -5.29 25.44
C LEU A 28 -31.06 -5.66 23.97
N LEU A 29 -32.27 -6.04 23.58
CA LEU A 29 -32.62 -6.36 22.19
C LEU A 29 -32.38 -5.17 21.27
N SER A 30 -32.69 -3.96 21.74
CA SER A 30 -32.46 -2.72 20.99
C SER A 30 -30.97 -2.32 20.91
N LEU A 31 -30.19 -2.63 21.95
CA LEU A 31 -28.78 -2.23 22.08
C LEU A 31 -27.83 -3.10 21.24
N ILE A 32 -28.11 -4.40 21.09
CA ILE A 32 -27.21 -5.34 20.37
C ILE A 32 -27.02 -4.97 18.89
N PRO A 33 -28.08 -4.65 18.10
CA PRO A 33 -27.93 -4.16 16.74
C PRO A 33 -27.12 -2.86 16.67
N GLN A 34 -27.37 -1.92 17.58
CA GLN A 34 -26.66 -0.64 17.63
C GLN A 34 -25.16 -0.81 17.95
N ARG A 35 -24.83 -1.69 18.89
CA ARG A 35 -23.43 -2.01 19.22
C ARG A 35 -22.70 -2.66 18.05
N ARG A 36 -23.35 -3.58 17.33
CA ARG A 36 -22.75 -4.19 16.12
C ARG A 36 -22.56 -3.16 15.01
N LEU A 37 -23.56 -2.29 14.80
CA LEU A 37 -23.48 -1.21 13.82
C LEU A 37 -22.36 -0.22 14.16
N GLY A 38 -22.24 0.21 15.43
CA GLY A 38 -21.18 1.10 15.88
C GLY A 38 -19.79 0.55 15.60
N ARG A 39 -19.53 -0.74 15.94
CA ARG A 39 -18.25 -1.38 15.63
C ARG A 39 -17.94 -1.44 14.13
N LEU A 40 -18.95 -1.64 13.29
CA LEU A 40 -18.79 -1.63 11.83
C LEU A 40 -18.50 -0.23 11.31
N GLN A 41 -19.16 0.79 11.86
CA GLN A 41 -18.90 2.19 11.54
C GLN A 41 -17.49 2.61 11.95
N ASP A 42 -17.05 2.25 13.16
CA ASP A 42 -15.69 2.50 13.63
C ASP A 42 -14.65 1.86 12.71
N SER A 43 -14.86 0.59 12.33
CA SER A 43 -13.95 -0.10 11.41
C SER A 43 -13.95 0.54 10.02
N ASN A 44 -15.11 0.98 9.53
CA ASN A 44 -15.22 1.63 8.22
C ASN A 44 -14.53 3.01 8.24
N ALA A 45 -14.64 3.77 9.32
CA ALA A 45 -13.91 5.02 9.49
C ALA A 45 -12.39 4.82 9.46
N VAL A 46 -11.89 3.77 10.13
CA VAL A 46 -10.46 3.41 10.09
C VAL A 46 -10.03 3.02 8.67
N LEU A 47 -10.82 2.20 7.96
CA LEU A 47 -10.52 1.80 6.59
C LEU A 47 -10.57 2.99 5.62
N ALA A 48 -11.51 3.91 5.78
CA ALA A 48 -11.59 5.12 4.97
C ALA A 48 -10.33 5.99 5.14
N HIS A 49 -9.89 6.19 6.39
CA HIS A 49 -8.65 6.90 6.68
C HIS A 49 -7.42 6.18 6.12
N PHE A 50 -7.37 4.84 6.23
CA PHE A 50 -6.28 4.06 5.64
C PHE A 50 -6.25 4.19 4.11
N ASN A 51 -7.40 4.11 3.45
CA ASN A 51 -7.51 4.26 2.01
C ASN A 51 -7.04 5.64 1.57
N GLU A 52 -7.50 6.72 2.21
CA GLU A 52 -7.06 8.09 1.93
C GLU A 52 -5.56 8.27 2.14
N TYR A 53 -5.01 7.74 3.24
CA TYR A 53 -3.58 7.78 3.51
C TYR A 53 -2.78 7.01 2.44
N SER A 54 -3.24 5.81 2.07
CA SER A 54 -2.58 4.97 1.07
C SER A 54 -2.58 5.63 -0.31
N GLU A 55 -3.68 6.31 -0.67
CA GLU A 55 -3.80 7.05 -1.91
C GLU A 55 -2.82 8.23 -1.96
N ARG A 56 -2.72 9.00 -0.86
CA ARG A 56 -1.76 10.11 -0.77
C ARG A 56 -0.32 9.64 -0.89
N CYS A 57 0.05 8.59 -0.16
CA CYS A 57 1.38 7.99 -0.22
C CYS A 57 1.71 7.50 -1.64
N TYR A 58 0.75 6.85 -2.31
CA TYR A 58 0.91 6.43 -3.69
C TYR A 58 1.05 7.63 -4.65
N ALA A 59 0.23 8.66 -4.51
CA ALA A 59 0.27 9.85 -5.36
C ALA A 59 1.62 10.58 -5.25
N GLU A 60 2.19 10.66 -4.04
CA GLU A 60 3.51 11.25 -3.80
C GLU A 60 4.62 10.48 -4.53
N VAL A 61 4.65 9.14 -4.39
CA VAL A 61 5.74 8.31 -4.94
C VAL A 61 5.58 8.04 -6.44
N SER A 62 4.35 7.88 -6.92
CA SER A 62 4.07 7.50 -8.32
C SER A 62 4.52 8.56 -9.34
N GLY A 63 4.38 9.84 -8.99
CA GLY A 63 4.85 10.95 -9.82
C GLY A 63 6.37 10.91 -10.01
N ASP A 64 7.11 10.72 -8.93
CA ASP A 64 8.57 10.64 -8.93
C ASP A 64 9.07 9.41 -9.69
N PHE A 65 8.43 8.25 -9.45
CA PHE A 65 8.75 7.03 -10.18
C PHE A 65 8.54 7.18 -11.69
N SER A 66 7.43 7.81 -12.09
CA SER A 66 7.13 8.09 -13.51
C SER A 66 8.19 9.00 -14.13
N ARG A 67 8.54 10.11 -13.47
CA ARG A 67 9.60 11.03 -13.93
C ARG A 67 10.96 10.35 -14.05
N ASN A 68 11.36 9.58 -13.03
CA ASN A 68 12.62 8.86 -13.03
C ASN A 68 12.68 7.81 -14.15
N THR A 69 11.58 7.09 -14.37
CA THR A 69 11.49 6.12 -15.48
C THR A 69 11.61 6.79 -16.85
N GLN A 70 11.01 7.97 -17.03
CA GLN A 70 11.15 8.75 -18.27
C GLN A 70 12.59 9.23 -18.49
N LEU A 71 13.26 9.71 -17.43
CA LEU A 71 14.66 10.11 -17.50
C LEU A 71 15.57 8.94 -17.89
N LEU A 72 15.39 7.76 -17.28
CA LEU A 72 16.13 6.55 -17.64
C LEU A 72 15.95 6.18 -19.12
N LYS A 73 14.73 6.31 -19.66
CA LYS A 73 14.46 6.08 -21.09
C LYS A 73 15.20 7.08 -21.98
N SER A 74 15.27 8.35 -21.59
CA SER A 74 16.04 9.38 -22.31
C SER A 74 17.52 9.03 -22.34
N ILE A 75 18.11 8.74 -21.17
CA ILE A 75 19.53 8.38 -21.05
C ILE A 75 19.84 7.15 -21.91
N LYS A 76 18.98 6.14 -21.87
CA LYS A 76 19.13 4.96 -22.73
C LYS A 76 19.15 5.34 -24.21
N SER A 77 18.22 6.17 -24.65
CA SER A 77 18.16 6.64 -26.05
C SER A 77 19.43 7.40 -26.45
N ASP A 78 19.95 8.25 -25.56
CA ASP A 78 21.18 9.00 -25.81
C ASP A 78 22.38 8.07 -25.92
N LEU A 79 22.49 7.05 -25.05
CA LEU A 79 23.52 6.02 -25.13
C LEU A 79 23.41 5.21 -26.43
N ASP A 80 22.21 4.79 -26.81
CA ASP A 80 21.98 4.08 -28.07
C ASP A 80 22.44 4.92 -29.27
N HIS A 81 22.17 6.22 -29.26
CA HIS A 81 22.63 7.16 -30.28
C HIS A 81 24.16 7.26 -30.30
N ILE A 82 24.80 7.44 -29.14
CA ILE A 82 26.26 7.53 -29.02
C ILE A 82 26.93 6.26 -29.56
N PHE A 83 26.47 5.07 -29.13
CA PHE A 83 27.03 3.81 -29.60
C PHE A 83 26.82 3.59 -31.08
N THR A 84 25.67 3.97 -31.63
CA THR A 84 25.40 3.90 -33.07
C THR A 84 26.33 4.82 -33.85
N LYS A 85 26.55 6.05 -33.38
CA LYS A 85 27.47 7.00 -33.99
C LYS A 85 28.91 6.50 -33.94
N LEU A 86 29.36 5.96 -32.80
CA LEU A 86 30.70 5.37 -32.64
C LEU A 86 30.90 4.19 -33.60
N ARG A 87 29.94 3.26 -33.69
CA ARG A 87 30.00 2.14 -34.63
C ARG A 87 30.06 2.62 -36.08
N SER A 88 29.26 3.63 -36.45
CA SER A 88 29.28 4.21 -37.79
C SER A 88 30.64 4.84 -38.12
N MET A 89 31.22 5.62 -37.21
CA MET A 89 32.54 6.21 -37.39
C MET A 89 33.64 5.15 -37.51
N LYS A 90 33.60 4.12 -36.65
CA LYS A 90 34.55 2.99 -36.70
C LYS A 90 34.44 2.24 -38.03
N ALA A 91 33.23 1.98 -38.52
CA ALA A 91 33.02 1.32 -39.81
C ALA A 91 33.54 2.16 -40.97
N LYS A 92 33.31 3.48 -40.96
CA LYS A 92 33.87 4.40 -41.96
C LYS A 92 35.40 4.39 -41.95
N LEU A 93 36.03 4.46 -40.77
CA LEU A 93 37.48 4.40 -40.66
C LEU A 93 38.06 3.09 -41.20
N LYS A 94 37.45 1.94 -40.86
CA LYS A 94 37.89 0.64 -41.38
C LYS A 94 37.73 0.55 -42.91
N ALA A 95 36.70 1.18 -43.47
CA ALA A 95 36.48 1.23 -44.91
C ALA A 95 37.47 2.17 -45.64
N THR A 96 37.81 3.32 -45.04
CA THR A 96 38.75 4.29 -45.64
C THR A 96 40.21 3.85 -45.50
N TYR A 97 40.56 3.17 -44.41
CA TYR A 97 41.93 2.74 -44.12
C TYR A 97 41.96 1.28 -43.64
N PRO A 98 41.80 0.31 -44.55
CA PRO A 98 41.77 -1.12 -44.19
C PRO A 98 43.09 -1.61 -43.57
N ASP A 99 44.21 -1.00 -43.93
CA ASP A 99 45.55 -1.41 -43.47
C ASP A 99 45.98 -0.76 -42.15
N ALA A 100 45.22 0.22 -41.64
CA ALA A 100 45.60 0.99 -40.45
C ALA A 100 45.28 0.27 -39.11
N PHE A 101 44.43 -0.76 -39.14
CA PHE A 101 44.00 -1.48 -37.95
C PHE A 101 44.04 -3.00 -38.18
N PRO A 102 45.21 -3.64 -38.08
CA PRO A 102 45.30 -5.09 -38.09
C PRO A 102 44.49 -5.67 -36.92
N ASP A 103 43.70 -6.72 -37.19
CA ASP A 103 42.61 -7.22 -36.33
C ASP A 103 43.04 -7.63 -34.90
N GLY A 104 44.34 -7.72 -34.60
CA GLY A 104 44.90 -8.10 -33.30
C GLY A 104 45.11 -6.98 -32.27
N SER A 105 44.91 -5.70 -32.62
CA SER A 105 45.21 -4.56 -31.72
C SER A 105 44.01 -3.98 -30.97
N ALA A 106 42.78 -4.44 -31.29
CA ALA A 106 41.55 -3.75 -30.88
C ALA A 106 40.90 -4.28 -29.59
N THR A 107 41.37 -5.39 -29.02
CA THR A 107 40.70 -6.07 -27.90
C THR A 107 41.27 -5.71 -26.52
N ASP A 108 42.47 -5.12 -26.44
CA ASP A 108 43.25 -5.06 -25.19
C ASP A 108 43.26 -3.72 -24.46
N ARG A 109 42.37 -2.79 -24.82
CA ARG A 109 42.26 -1.48 -24.14
C ARG A 109 40.89 -1.32 -23.50
N LEU A 110 40.62 -2.16 -22.49
CA LEU A 110 39.57 -1.87 -21.51
C LEU A 110 39.98 -0.62 -20.69
N ASP A 111 39.00 0.10 -20.17
CA ASP A 111 39.19 1.35 -19.43
C ASP A 111 39.99 1.09 -18.13
N GLN A 112 41.29 1.42 -18.13
CA GLN A 112 42.24 1.17 -17.03
C GLN A 112 42.24 2.30 -15.99
N ARG A 113 41.11 2.97 -15.75
CA ARG A 113 41.09 4.02 -14.74
C ARG A 113 41.15 3.38 -13.34
N PRO A 114 42.09 3.80 -12.48
CA PRO A 114 42.33 3.16 -11.18
C PRO A 114 41.21 3.39 -10.16
N ASP A 115 40.25 4.28 -10.43
CA ASP A 115 39.11 4.62 -9.56
C ASP A 115 37.92 3.67 -9.68
N LEU A 116 37.94 2.73 -10.63
CA LEU A 116 36.81 1.83 -10.89
C LEU A 116 36.69 0.65 -9.90
N GLU A 117 37.75 0.35 -9.12
CA GLU A 117 37.81 -0.80 -8.20
C GLU A 117 37.56 -0.45 -6.71
N MET A 118 37.32 0.82 -6.38
CA MET A 118 37.13 1.23 -4.99
C MET A 118 35.74 0.78 -4.47
N PRO A 119 35.66 -0.13 -3.48
CA PRO A 119 34.39 -0.39 -2.79
C PRO A 119 33.98 0.90 -2.08
N LEU A 120 32.72 1.31 -2.25
CA LEU A 120 32.13 2.37 -1.43
C LEU A 120 32.23 1.92 0.04
N GLN A 121 33.10 2.58 0.82
CA GLN A 121 33.13 2.47 2.28
C GLN A 121 31.92 3.16 2.91
#